data_AF-A0A935PLL4-F1
#
_entry.id   AF-A0A935PLL4-F1
#
_cell.length_a   1.000
_cell.length_b   1.000
_cell.length_c   1.000
_cell.angle_alpha   90.00
_cell.angle_beta   90.00
_cell.angle_gamma   90.00
#
_symmetry.space_group_name_H-M   'P 1'
#
loop_
_entity.id
_entity.type
_entity.pdbx_description
1 polymer ?
#
loop_
_entity_poly.entity_id
_entity_poly.type
_entity_poly.pdbx_seq_one_letter_code
_entity_poly.pdbx_strand_id
1 'polypeptide(L)'
;MEYVPQAFLQDGPGLTYSFGRGMRGFGMRGMPTFGELVVATDADGVARGYLASEEHFAVLKELQQRNLVVPLVGDFAGEQALRAVGAYLKGHDAIVSAIYTSNVEQYLFRGDDAWRRYYANVAALPLDHHSLFVRAVFNYGGYRDPGMPAGPRSVTMTSPVRQVLAAVGAGTVSSYWDVIQLSRDPAEVAVDDARRMRARPATRALQRASDA
;
A
#
# COMPACT_ATOMS: atom_id res chain seq x y z
N MET A 1 -26.30 5.17 6.09
CA MET A 1 -25.51 5.03 4.84
C MET A 1 -25.87 6.09 3.79
N GLU A 2 -26.95 6.88 3.95
CA GLU A 2 -27.36 7.95 3.00
C GLU A 2 -26.32 9.06 2.73
N TYR A 3 -25.29 9.17 3.57
CA TYR A 3 -24.32 10.26 3.51
C TYR A 3 -23.39 10.20 2.28
N VAL A 4 -23.06 9.00 1.77
CA VAL A 4 -22.06 8.86 0.69
C VAL A 4 -22.62 9.33 -0.66
N PRO A 5 -23.78 8.84 -1.16
CA PRO A 5 -24.34 9.33 -2.43
C PRO A 5 -24.65 10.83 -2.39
N GLN A 6 -25.09 11.34 -1.24
CA GLN A 6 -25.37 12.75 -1.05
C GLN A 6 -24.12 13.62 -1.18
N ALA A 7 -22.98 13.16 -0.68
CA ALA A 7 -21.70 13.87 -0.84
C ALA A 7 -21.31 14.03 -2.31
N PHE A 8 -21.44 12.95 -3.10
CA PHE A 8 -21.18 13.00 -4.53
C PHE A 8 -22.20 13.83 -5.30
N LEU A 9 -23.48 13.82 -4.90
CA LEU A 9 -24.51 14.65 -5.53
C LEU A 9 -24.25 16.15 -5.31
N GLN A 10 -23.79 16.53 -4.11
CA GLN A 10 -23.58 17.92 -3.73
C GLN A 10 -22.30 18.50 -4.34
N ASP A 11 -21.17 17.81 -4.17
CA ASP A 11 -19.86 18.37 -4.50
C ASP A 11 -19.25 17.78 -5.78
N GLY A 12 -19.77 16.64 -6.26
CA GLY A 12 -19.31 16.00 -7.50
C GLY A 12 -17.78 15.83 -7.56
N PRO A 13 -17.14 16.18 -8.68
CA PRO A 13 -15.68 16.16 -8.80
C PRO A 13 -14.94 17.11 -7.83
N GLY A 14 -15.61 18.13 -7.29
CA GLY A 14 -15.05 19.06 -6.32
C GLY A 14 -14.94 18.50 -4.90
N LEU A 15 -15.44 17.28 -4.65
CA LEU A 15 -15.39 16.61 -3.37
C LEU A 15 -13.94 16.53 -2.85
N THR A 16 -13.70 16.92 -1.59
CA THR A 16 -12.39 16.79 -0.95
C THR A 16 -12.48 15.94 0.31
N TYR A 17 -11.33 15.53 0.85
CA TYR A 17 -11.24 14.81 2.12
C TYR A 17 -11.93 15.51 3.32
N SER A 18 -12.19 16.82 3.23
CA SER A 18 -12.84 17.62 4.29
C SER A 18 -14.32 17.92 4.04
N PHE A 19 -14.98 17.11 3.20
CA PHE A 19 -16.41 17.22 2.92
C PHE A 19 -17.23 17.39 4.22
N GLY A 20 -18.15 18.37 4.20
CA GLY A 20 -19.05 18.65 5.34
C GLY A 20 -18.42 19.35 6.56
N ARG A 21 -17.12 19.64 6.60
CA ARG A 21 -16.47 20.31 7.76
C ARG A 21 -16.27 21.83 7.64
N GLY A 22 -16.56 22.42 6.48
CA GLY A 22 -16.32 23.84 6.22
C GLY A 22 -14.84 24.24 6.31
N MET A 23 -14.50 25.46 5.86
CA MET A 23 -13.14 26.01 5.75
C MET A 23 -12.42 26.23 7.11
N ARG A 24 -12.91 25.65 8.22
CA ARG A 24 -12.43 25.89 9.60
C ARG A 24 -11.52 24.78 10.15
N GLY A 25 -11.25 23.72 9.39
CA GLY A 25 -10.28 22.70 9.77
C GLY A 25 -8.84 23.17 9.58
N PHE A 26 -8.16 23.55 10.67
CA PHE A 26 -6.71 23.80 10.68
C PHE A 26 -5.96 22.54 10.20
N GLY A 27 -5.55 22.51 8.94
CA GLY A 27 -4.70 21.44 8.38
C GLY A 27 -4.93 21.05 6.91
N MET A 28 -6.00 21.52 6.24
CA MET A 28 -6.47 20.90 4.99
C MET A 28 -6.61 21.83 3.77
N ARG A 29 -6.01 23.03 3.78
CA ARG A 29 -5.85 23.83 2.54
C ARG A 29 -4.93 23.08 1.57
N GLY A 30 -5.34 22.91 0.30
CA GLY A 30 -4.52 22.28 -0.75
C GLY A 30 -4.51 20.75 -0.76
N MET A 31 -5.58 20.10 -0.28
CA MET A 31 -5.83 18.69 -0.59
C MET A 31 -6.43 18.58 -2.00
N PRO A 32 -6.05 17.57 -2.80
CA PRO A 32 -6.66 17.38 -4.11
C PRO A 32 -8.14 17.02 -3.96
N THR A 33 -8.94 17.52 -4.90
CA THR A 33 -10.32 17.13 -5.13
C THR A 33 -10.39 15.71 -5.70
N PHE A 34 -11.56 15.09 -5.62
CA PHE A 34 -11.83 13.79 -6.24
C PHE A 34 -11.55 13.85 -7.75
N GLY A 35 -11.96 14.91 -8.43
CA GLY A 35 -11.70 15.12 -9.85
C GLY A 35 -10.20 15.17 -10.16
N GLU A 36 -9.42 15.92 -9.37
CA GLU A 36 -7.96 15.97 -9.52
C GLU A 36 -7.30 14.62 -9.28
N LEU A 37 -7.78 13.83 -8.31
CA LEU A 37 -7.27 12.48 -8.05
C LEU A 37 -7.58 11.51 -9.19
N VAL A 38 -8.77 11.60 -9.77
CA VAL A 38 -9.23 10.70 -10.84
C VAL A 38 -8.43 10.89 -12.12
N VAL A 39 -8.00 12.12 -12.42
CA VAL A 39 -7.20 12.45 -13.62
C VAL A 39 -5.70 12.50 -13.36
N ALA A 40 -5.25 12.20 -12.14
CA ALA A 40 -3.84 12.24 -11.79
C ALA A 40 -3.04 11.18 -12.55
N THR A 41 -1.84 11.56 -12.96
CA THR A 41 -0.87 10.67 -13.61
C THR A 41 0.27 10.31 -12.66
N ASP A 42 0.97 9.22 -12.97
CA ASP A 42 2.24 8.91 -12.31
C ASP A 42 3.38 9.83 -12.80
N ALA A 43 4.60 9.55 -12.35
CA ALA A 43 5.80 10.32 -12.71
C ALA A 43 6.14 10.27 -14.21
N ASP A 44 5.65 9.27 -14.94
CA ASP A 44 5.85 9.11 -16.38
C ASP A 44 4.69 9.75 -17.19
N GLY A 45 3.73 10.40 -16.53
CA GLY A 45 2.57 11.00 -17.19
C GLY A 45 1.48 10.00 -17.56
N VAL A 46 1.52 8.78 -17.00
CA VAL A 46 0.55 7.72 -17.29
C VAL A 46 -0.60 7.75 -16.26
N ALA A 47 -1.84 7.76 -16.74
CA ALA A 47 -3.02 7.66 -15.89
C ALA A 47 -3.22 6.21 -15.40
N ARG A 48 -2.83 5.94 -14.16
CA ARG A 48 -2.86 4.59 -13.54
C ARG A 48 -4.16 4.29 -12.78
N GLY A 49 -5.03 5.29 -12.60
CA GLY A 49 -6.25 5.17 -11.80
C GLY A 49 -7.28 4.19 -12.40
N TYR A 50 -8.13 3.61 -11.54
CA TYR A 50 -9.16 2.66 -11.98
C TYR A 50 -10.26 3.30 -12.85
N LEU A 51 -10.40 4.64 -12.84
CA LEU A 51 -11.31 5.41 -13.70
C LEU A 51 -10.60 6.02 -14.92
N ALA A 52 -9.31 5.73 -15.13
CA ALA A 52 -8.54 6.32 -16.22
C ALA A 52 -8.90 5.76 -17.61
N SER A 53 -9.44 4.54 -17.67
CA SER A 53 -9.87 3.88 -18.90
C SER A 53 -10.99 2.88 -18.61
N GLU A 54 -11.75 2.52 -19.65
CA GLU A 54 -12.77 1.45 -19.54
C GLU A 54 -12.14 0.12 -19.15
N GLU A 55 -10.93 -0.18 -19.63
CA GLU A 55 -10.20 -1.40 -19.29
C GLU A 55 -9.91 -1.49 -17.79
N HIS A 56 -9.36 -0.42 -17.18
CA HIS A 56 -9.09 -0.41 -15.74
C HIS A 56 -10.38 -0.50 -14.92
N PHE A 57 -11.44 0.18 -15.36
CA PHE A 57 -12.73 0.15 -14.69
C PHE A 57 -13.36 -1.24 -14.76
N ALA A 58 -13.30 -1.89 -15.92
CA ALA A 58 -13.84 -3.23 -16.12
C ALA A 58 -13.21 -4.26 -15.18
N VAL A 59 -11.91 -4.17 -14.91
CA VAL A 59 -11.22 -5.04 -13.94
C VAL A 59 -11.84 -4.91 -12.54
N LEU A 60 -11.99 -3.68 -12.02
CA LEU A 60 -12.58 -3.48 -10.69
C LEU A 60 -14.06 -3.89 -10.65
N LYS A 61 -14.80 -3.58 -11.71
CA LYS A 61 -16.21 -3.96 -11.87
C LYS A 61 -16.38 -5.48 -11.84
N GLU A 62 -15.52 -6.22 -12.54
CA GLU A 62 -15.56 -7.69 -12.54
C GLU A 62 -15.28 -8.26 -11.14
N LEU A 63 -14.25 -7.76 -10.45
CA LEU A 63 -13.96 -8.16 -9.07
C LEU A 63 -15.16 -7.92 -8.16
N GLN A 64 -15.81 -6.76 -8.29
CA GLN A 64 -17.01 -6.44 -7.51
C GLN A 64 -18.20 -7.36 -7.86
N GLN A 65 -18.48 -7.58 -9.15
CA GLN A 65 -19.59 -8.44 -9.61
C GLN A 65 -19.41 -9.90 -9.18
N ARG A 66 -18.17 -10.35 -9.01
CA ARG A 66 -17.81 -11.68 -8.52
C ARG A 66 -17.70 -11.77 -7.00
N ASN A 67 -18.05 -10.70 -6.27
CA ASN A 67 -17.95 -10.61 -4.81
C ASN A 67 -16.53 -10.82 -4.26
N LEU A 68 -15.50 -10.37 -5.00
CA LEU A 68 -14.10 -10.48 -4.60
C LEU A 68 -13.57 -9.23 -3.87
N VAL A 69 -14.41 -8.20 -3.70
CA VAL A 69 -14.14 -7.03 -2.85
C VAL A 69 -14.98 -7.14 -1.59
N VAL A 70 -14.35 -7.56 -0.48
CA VAL A 70 -15.03 -7.85 0.78
C VAL A 70 -14.68 -6.79 1.82
N PRO A 71 -15.59 -5.87 2.18
CA PRO A 71 -15.36 -4.89 3.23
C PRO A 71 -15.44 -5.56 4.60
N LEU A 72 -14.43 -5.33 5.44
CA LEU A 72 -14.36 -5.86 6.80
C LEU A 72 -14.11 -4.73 7.80
N VAL A 73 -14.67 -4.86 9.01
CA VAL A 73 -14.39 -3.97 10.13
C VAL A 73 -13.39 -4.67 11.05
N GLY A 74 -12.27 -4.00 11.35
CA GLY A 74 -11.23 -4.58 12.20
C GLY A 74 -10.18 -3.57 12.62
N ASP A 75 -9.61 -3.80 13.80
CA ASP A 75 -8.40 -3.13 14.27
C ASP A 75 -7.17 -3.90 13.81
N PHE A 76 -6.17 -3.19 13.25
CA PHE A 76 -4.89 -3.73 12.82
C PHE A 76 -4.14 -4.42 13.98
N ALA A 77 -4.20 -3.85 15.19
CA ALA A 77 -3.57 -4.42 16.39
C ALA A 77 -4.54 -5.32 17.19
N GLY A 78 -5.81 -5.42 16.77
CA GLY A 78 -6.82 -6.25 17.41
C GLY A 78 -6.61 -7.73 17.15
N GLU A 79 -7.11 -8.59 18.02
CA GLU A 79 -6.80 -10.02 17.98
C GLU A 79 -7.60 -10.82 16.95
N GLN A 80 -8.61 -10.21 16.32
CA GLN A 80 -9.61 -10.96 15.54
C GLN A 80 -9.45 -10.79 14.02
N ALA A 81 -9.57 -9.57 13.49
CA ALA A 81 -9.84 -9.35 12.07
C ALA A 81 -8.75 -9.92 11.14
N LEU A 82 -7.49 -9.49 11.33
CA LEU A 82 -6.38 -9.98 10.50
C LEU A 82 -6.11 -11.48 10.70
N ARG A 83 -6.36 -12.02 11.90
CA ARG A 83 -6.21 -13.46 12.16
C ARG A 83 -7.28 -14.29 11.45
N ALA A 84 -8.52 -13.82 11.47
CA ALA A 84 -9.63 -14.45 10.76
C ALA A 84 -9.40 -14.41 9.23
N VAL A 85 -8.91 -13.28 8.70
CA VAL A 85 -8.47 -13.18 7.29
C VAL A 85 -7.37 -14.20 7.00
N GLY A 86 -6.34 -14.28 7.86
CA GLY A 86 -5.26 -15.26 7.69
C GLY A 86 -5.75 -16.71 7.69
N ALA A 87 -6.67 -17.07 8.59
CA ALA A 87 -7.27 -18.40 8.63
C ALA A 87 -8.10 -18.69 7.38
N TYR A 88 -8.91 -17.73 6.93
CA TYR A 88 -9.71 -17.85 5.70
C TYR A 88 -8.82 -18.09 4.49
N LEU A 89 -7.77 -17.28 4.31
CA LEU A 89 -6.86 -17.40 3.17
C LEU A 89 -6.12 -18.74 3.15
N LYS A 90 -5.66 -19.23 4.32
CA LYS A 90 -5.04 -20.57 4.43
C LYS A 90 -6.01 -21.69 4.06
N GLY A 91 -7.27 -21.59 4.45
CA GLY A 91 -8.31 -22.55 4.07
C GLY A 91 -8.65 -22.56 2.57
N HIS A 92 -8.16 -21.57 1.81
CA HIS A 92 -8.39 -21.43 0.37
C HIS A 92 -7.08 -21.42 -0.44
N ASP A 93 -5.97 -21.89 0.14
CA ASP A 93 -4.64 -21.92 -0.48
C ASP A 93 -4.23 -20.58 -1.12
N ALA A 94 -4.66 -19.47 -0.50
CA ALA A 94 -4.40 -18.12 -0.97
C ALA A 94 -3.26 -17.46 -0.20
N ILE A 95 -2.44 -16.68 -0.91
CA ILE A 95 -1.33 -15.91 -0.37
C ILE A 95 -1.64 -14.41 -0.44
N VAL A 96 -1.26 -13.66 0.60
CA VAL A 96 -1.35 -12.20 0.60
C VAL A 96 -0.23 -11.62 -0.27
N SER A 97 -0.58 -10.99 -1.39
CA SER A 97 0.38 -10.33 -2.27
C SER A 97 0.76 -8.92 -1.79
N ALA A 98 -0.19 -8.17 -1.23
CA ALA A 98 0.04 -6.80 -0.78
C ALA A 98 -0.76 -6.46 0.48
N ILE A 99 -0.15 -5.65 1.35
CA ILE A 99 -0.78 -5.06 2.52
C ILE A 99 -0.63 -3.54 2.40
N TYR A 100 -1.73 -2.86 2.07
CA TYR A 100 -1.77 -1.40 2.05
C TYR A 100 -2.08 -0.86 3.45
N THR A 101 -1.15 -0.12 4.04
CA THR A 101 -1.26 0.38 5.42
C THR A 101 -1.56 1.87 5.50
N SER A 102 -1.54 2.59 4.38
CA SER A 102 -1.55 4.06 4.40
C SER A 102 -0.52 4.57 5.42
N ASN A 103 -0.91 5.41 6.38
CA ASN A 103 -0.07 5.86 7.50
C ASN A 103 -0.43 5.23 8.85
N VAL A 104 -1.17 4.11 8.87
CA VAL A 104 -1.63 3.46 10.11
C VAL A 104 -0.46 3.11 11.02
N GLU A 105 0.65 2.63 10.45
CA GLU A 105 1.86 2.25 11.19
C GLU A 105 2.37 3.43 12.05
N GLN A 106 2.33 4.67 11.54
CA GLN A 106 2.72 5.87 12.30
C GLN A 106 1.95 6.02 13.61
N TYR A 107 0.67 5.66 13.64
CA TYR A 107 -0.16 5.74 14.83
C TYR A 107 0.06 4.55 15.77
N LEU A 108 0.28 3.35 15.22
CA LEU A 108 0.56 2.16 16.02
C LEU A 108 1.86 2.29 16.83
N PHE A 109 2.86 2.98 16.28
CA PHE A 109 4.13 3.27 16.95
C PHE A 109 4.06 4.40 17.98
N ARG A 110 2.93 5.13 18.11
CA ARG A 110 2.73 6.13 19.17
C ARG A 110 2.26 5.51 20.49
N GLY A 111 1.68 4.32 20.43
CA GLY A 111 1.30 3.55 21.62
C GLY A 111 2.41 2.60 22.04
N ASP A 112 2.24 1.97 23.19
CA ASP A 112 3.28 1.13 23.80
C ASP A 112 3.57 -0.13 22.97
N ASP A 113 2.54 -0.95 22.71
CA ASP A 113 2.70 -2.30 22.17
C ASP A 113 1.90 -2.58 20.88
N ALA A 114 1.07 -1.62 20.43
CA ALA A 114 0.12 -1.84 19.34
C ALA A 114 0.81 -2.25 18.03
N TRP A 115 1.97 -1.66 17.72
CA TRP A 115 2.77 -2.04 16.55
C TRP A 115 3.28 -3.47 16.63
N ARG A 116 3.64 -3.97 17.83
CA ARG A 116 4.10 -5.36 18.03
C ARG A 116 2.97 -6.34 17.78
N ARG A 117 1.78 -6.06 18.35
CA ARG A 117 0.56 -6.86 18.12
C ARG A 117 0.16 -6.88 16.65
N TYR A 118 0.24 -5.74 15.98
CA TYR A 118 0.02 -5.65 14.55
C TYR A 118 0.97 -6.55 13.74
N TYR A 119 2.29 -6.47 13.94
CA TYR A 119 3.20 -7.35 13.19
C TYR A 119 3.06 -8.82 13.57
N ALA A 120 2.66 -9.15 14.80
CA ALA A 120 2.29 -10.52 15.17
C ALA A 120 1.05 -11.00 14.39
N ASN A 121 0.07 -10.13 14.17
CA ASN A 121 -1.09 -10.44 13.32
C ASN A 121 -0.69 -10.61 11.86
N VAL A 122 0.18 -9.74 11.32
CA VAL A 122 0.70 -9.88 9.96
C VAL A 122 1.47 -11.19 9.78
N ALA A 123 2.30 -11.57 10.76
CA ALA A 123 3.04 -12.83 10.74
C ALA A 123 2.13 -14.08 10.72
N ALA A 124 0.86 -13.95 11.11
CA ALA A 124 -0.11 -15.04 11.05
C ALA A 124 -0.73 -15.22 9.64
N LEU A 125 -0.59 -14.23 8.75
CA LEU A 125 -1.09 -14.30 7.38
C LEU A 125 -0.27 -15.29 6.53
N PRO A 126 -0.88 -15.94 5.52
CA PRO A 126 -0.13 -16.67 4.52
C PRO A 126 0.62 -15.68 3.60
N LEU A 127 1.94 -15.69 3.68
CA LEU A 127 2.84 -14.75 2.99
C LEU A 127 3.84 -15.52 2.13
N ASP A 128 4.46 -14.86 1.16
CA ASP A 128 5.57 -15.38 0.37
C ASP A 128 6.65 -14.30 0.16
N HIS A 129 7.58 -14.51 -0.77
CA HIS A 129 8.66 -13.57 -1.06
C HIS A 129 8.22 -12.40 -1.96
N HIS A 130 7.02 -12.46 -2.53
CA HIS A 130 6.39 -11.39 -3.29
C HIS A 130 5.43 -10.53 -2.45
N SER A 131 5.09 -10.96 -1.23
CA SER A 131 4.28 -10.17 -0.30
C SER A 131 4.94 -8.81 0.01
N LEU A 132 4.27 -7.72 -0.33
CA LEU A 132 4.76 -6.35 -0.12
C LEU A 132 3.87 -5.56 0.83
N PHE A 133 4.49 -4.75 1.68
CA PHE A 133 3.82 -3.61 2.27
C PHE A 133 3.81 -2.44 1.28
N VAL A 134 2.69 -1.73 1.24
CA VAL A 134 2.55 -0.44 0.56
C VAL A 134 2.08 0.58 1.60
N ARG A 135 2.87 1.64 1.83
CA ARG A 135 2.61 2.62 2.89
C ARG A 135 2.70 4.04 2.36
N ALA A 136 1.99 4.95 3.03
CA ALA A 136 2.07 6.38 2.81
C ALA A 136 2.80 7.03 3.99
N VAL A 137 4.04 7.49 3.75
CA VAL A 137 4.86 8.15 4.77
C VAL A 137 4.63 9.65 4.68
N PHE A 138 4.05 10.23 5.74
CA PHE A 138 3.78 11.66 5.82
C PHE A 138 4.93 12.43 6.46
N ASN A 139 5.23 13.60 5.91
CA ASN A 139 6.32 14.46 6.33
C ASN A 139 6.08 15.12 7.73
N TYR A 140 4.88 15.04 8.27
CA TYR A 140 4.49 15.76 9.49
C TYR A 140 5.09 15.22 10.81
N GLY A 141 5.86 14.13 10.75
CA GLY A 141 6.47 13.46 11.93
C GLY A 141 7.99 13.58 12.03
N GLY A 142 8.66 14.42 11.23
CA GLY A 142 10.12 14.53 11.23
C GLY A 142 10.85 13.41 10.48
N TYR A 143 10.11 12.59 9.72
CA TYR A 143 10.65 11.46 8.95
C TYR A 143 11.08 11.82 7.53
N ARG A 144 11.19 13.11 7.19
CA ARG A 144 11.78 13.55 5.91
C ARG A 144 13.00 14.40 6.20
N ASP A 145 13.98 14.27 5.33
CA ASP A 145 15.14 15.14 5.29
C ASP A 145 14.70 16.61 5.14
N PRO A 146 15.08 17.51 6.07
CA PRO A 146 14.83 18.94 6.00
C PRO A 146 15.34 19.62 4.71
N GLY A 147 16.31 19.01 4.03
CA GLY A 147 16.88 19.48 2.77
C GLY A 147 16.08 19.11 1.52
N MET A 148 15.02 18.29 1.63
CA MET A 148 14.22 17.91 0.46
C MET A 148 13.36 19.08 -0.05
N PRO A 149 13.28 19.29 -1.38
CA PRO A 149 12.40 20.29 -1.98
C PRO A 149 10.94 20.11 -1.56
N ALA A 150 10.15 21.19 -1.60
CA ALA A 150 8.71 21.11 -1.45
C ALA A 150 8.16 20.07 -2.45
N GLY A 151 7.56 19.01 -1.93
CA GLY A 151 7.03 17.90 -2.71
C GLY A 151 5.71 17.42 -2.11
N PRO A 152 5.17 16.29 -2.59
CA PRO A 152 3.93 15.72 -2.08
C PRO A 152 3.93 15.60 -0.55
N ARG A 153 2.77 15.80 0.08
CA ARG A 153 2.60 15.74 1.54
C ARG A 153 2.91 14.36 2.14
N SER A 154 2.76 13.32 1.32
CA SER A 154 3.21 11.97 1.63
C SER A 154 3.96 11.38 0.44
N VAL A 155 4.86 10.44 0.73
CA VAL A 155 5.52 9.60 -0.27
C VAL A 155 5.04 8.17 -0.11
N THR A 156 4.81 7.49 -1.22
CA THR A 156 4.53 6.05 -1.20
C THR A 156 5.84 5.31 -1.04
N MET A 157 5.89 4.36 -0.12
CA MET A 157 7.04 3.47 0.02
C MET A 157 6.58 2.02 0.07
N THR A 158 7.48 1.11 -0.30
CA THR A 158 7.24 -0.33 -0.26
C THR A 158 8.32 -1.06 0.51
N SER A 159 8.00 -2.22 1.06
CA SER A 159 9.01 -3.15 1.58
C SER A 159 8.52 -4.59 1.53
N PRO A 160 9.42 -5.59 1.37
CA PRO A 160 9.06 -7.00 1.54
C PRO A 160 8.53 -7.26 2.94
N VAL A 161 7.33 -7.86 3.05
CA VAL A 161 6.70 -8.12 4.37
C VAL A 161 7.62 -8.97 5.23
N ARG A 162 8.23 -10.02 4.65
CA ARG A 162 9.15 -10.92 5.34
C ARG A 162 10.39 -10.22 5.88
N GLN A 163 10.91 -9.20 5.17
CA GLN A 163 12.07 -8.44 5.62
C GLN A 163 11.74 -7.63 6.87
N VAL A 164 10.58 -6.96 6.89
CA VAL A 164 10.12 -6.21 8.05
C VAL A 164 9.86 -7.15 9.24
N LEU A 165 9.16 -8.27 9.02
CA LEU A 165 8.91 -9.24 10.09
C LEU A 165 10.20 -9.85 10.65
N ALA A 166 11.21 -10.11 9.82
CA ALA A 166 12.51 -10.59 10.28
C ALA A 166 13.20 -9.56 11.18
N ALA A 167 13.19 -8.27 10.79
CA ALA A 167 13.75 -7.19 11.58
C ALA A 167 13.00 -6.99 12.93
N VAL A 168 11.67 -7.11 12.92
CA VAL A 168 10.85 -7.08 14.14
C VAL A 168 11.20 -8.26 15.06
N GLY A 169 11.28 -9.47 14.51
CA GLY A 169 11.64 -10.68 15.27
C GLY A 169 13.08 -10.66 15.82
N ALA A 170 14.00 -10.00 15.12
CA ALA A 170 15.37 -9.78 15.56
C ALA A 170 15.50 -8.64 16.60
N GLY A 171 14.42 -7.91 16.89
CA GLY A 171 14.43 -6.78 17.82
C GLY A 171 15.15 -5.53 17.28
N THR A 172 15.40 -5.46 15.97
CA THR A 172 16.07 -4.30 15.33
C THR A 172 15.08 -3.19 14.94
N VAL A 173 13.76 -3.45 15.06
CA VAL A 173 12.73 -2.42 14.93
C VAL A 173 12.32 -1.95 16.33
N SER A 174 12.54 -0.67 16.59
CA SER A 174 12.23 0.00 17.85
C SER A 174 11.30 1.21 17.67
N SER A 175 11.24 1.73 16.44
CA SER A 175 10.49 2.92 16.07
C SER A 175 9.93 2.80 14.66
N TYR A 176 8.97 3.66 14.32
CA TYR A 176 8.47 3.74 12.94
C TYR A 176 9.57 4.14 11.95
N TRP A 177 10.59 4.88 12.39
CA TRP A 177 11.73 5.23 11.54
C TRP A 177 12.48 4.01 11.04
N ASP A 178 12.65 2.98 11.88
CA ASP A 178 13.33 1.75 11.50
C ASP A 178 12.57 1.03 10.37
N VAL A 179 11.23 1.08 10.39
CA VAL A 179 10.39 0.53 9.32
C VAL A 179 10.55 1.34 8.02
N ILE A 180 10.62 2.67 8.12
CA ILE A 180 10.85 3.55 6.98
C ILE A 180 12.22 3.27 6.34
N GLN A 181 13.26 3.05 7.14
CA GLN A 181 14.60 2.69 6.65
C GLN A 181 14.65 1.32 5.94
N LEU A 182 13.74 0.41 6.28
CA LEU A 182 13.56 -0.87 5.56
C LEU A 182 12.72 -0.74 4.29
N SER A 183 12.22 0.46 3.99
CA SER A 183 11.33 0.75 2.87
C SER A 183 12.06 1.47 1.74
N ARG A 184 11.53 1.34 0.53
CA ARG A 184 12.07 1.94 -0.69
C ARG A 184 11.00 2.68 -1.47
N ASP A 185 11.42 3.65 -2.26
CA ASP A 185 10.55 4.26 -3.26
C ASP A 185 10.16 3.20 -4.32
N PRO A 186 8.87 3.04 -4.69
CA PRO A 186 8.47 2.14 -5.77
C PRO A 186 9.24 2.34 -7.08
N ALA A 187 9.62 3.58 -7.42
CA ALA A 187 10.39 3.87 -8.61
C ALA A 187 11.81 3.29 -8.54
N GLU A 188 12.46 3.34 -7.38
CA GLU A 188 13.78 2.72 -7.17
C GLU A 188 13.71 1.19 -7.34
N VAL A 189 12.64 0.57 -6.83
CA VAL A 189 12.42 -0.89 -6.97
C VAL A 189 12.26 -1.28 -8.45
N ALA A 190 11.48 -0.52 -9.21
CA ALA A 190 11.26 -0.78 -10.63
C ALA A 190 12.56 -0.69 -11.45
N VAL A 191 13.44 0.27 -11.13
CA VAL A 191 14.75 0.42 -11.79
C VAL A 191 15.67 -0.76 -11.44
N ASP A 192 15.72 -1.16 -10.17
CA ASP A 192 16.52 -2.31 -9.72
C ASP A 192 16.08 -3.62 -10.39
N ASP A 193 14.77 -3.85 -10.49
CA ASP A 193 14.22 -5.04 -11.14
C ASP A 193 14.49 -5.05 -12.63
N ALA A 194 14.31 -3.91 -13.32
CA ALA A 194 14.67 -3.78 -14.73
C ALA A 194 16.17 -4.05 -14.96
N ARG A 195 17.03 -3.58 -14.06
CA ARG A 195 18.48 -3.83 -14.12
C ARG A 195 18.82 -5.31 -13.87
N ARG A 196 18.16 -5.97 -12.91
CA ARG A 196 18.32 -7.40 -12.63
C ARG A 196 17.86 -8.27 -13.80
N MET A 197 16.73 -7.94 -14.42
CA MET A 197 16.22 -8.65 -15.60
C MET A 197 17.18 -8.53 -16.79
N ARG A 198 17.78 -7.36 -17.01
CA ARG A 198 18.80 -7.15 -18.05
C ARG A 198 20.13 -7.86 -17.75
N ALA A 199 20.46 -8.08 -16.47
CA ALA A 199 21.68 -8.73 -16.04
C ALA A 199 21.60 -10.28 -16.01
N ARG A 200 20.42 -10.88 -16.26
CA ARG A 200 20.30 -12.34 -16.34
C ARG A 200 20.96 -12.84 -17.64
N PRO A 201 21.97 -13.74 -17.57
CA PRO A 201 22.50 -14.36 -18.77
C PRO A 201 21.40 -15.17 -19.45
N ALA A 202 21.23 -14.99 -20.76
CA ALA A 202 20.34 -15.80 -21.57
C ALA A 202 20.76 -17.27 -21.44
N THR A 203 20.04 -18.05 -20.65
CA THR A 203 20.32 -19.48 -20.52
C THR A 203 19.90 -20.12 -21.84
N ARG A 204 20.89 -20.39 -22.69
CA ARG A 204 20.73 -21.06 -23.98
C ARG A 204 20.26 -22.49 -23.72
N ALA A 205 18.97 -22.75 -23.90
CA ALA A 205 18.49 -24.10 -24.13
C ALA A 205 18.94 -24.48 -25.55
N LEU A 206 20.01 -25.26 -25.69
CA LEU A 206 20.35 -26.08 -26.86
C LEU A 206 21.66 -26.84 -26.60
N GLN A 207 21.54 -28.06 -26.06
CA GLN A 207 22.44 -29.19 -26.37
C GLN A 207 21.88 -30.48 -25.77
N ARG A 208 20.91 -31.08 -26.47
CA ARG A 208 20.69 -32.52 -26.50
C ARG A 208 20.31 -32.90 -27.93
N ALA A 209 21.32 -33.08 -28.77
CA ALA A 209 21.24 -33.80 -30.04
C ALA A 209 22.67 -34.03 -30.57
N SER A 210 23.40 -34.93 -29.91
CA SER A 210 24.53 -35.65 -30.50
C SER A 210 24.88 -36.81 -29.57
N ASP A 211 24.05 -37.85 -29.63
CA ASP A 211 24.36 -39.23 -29.25
C ASP A 211 23.23 -40.09 -29.86
N ALA A 212 23.34 -40.31 -31.16
CA ALA A 212 22.66 -41.35 -31.93
C ALA A 212 23.53 -41.65 -33.16
#